data_AF-A0AAV4B075-F1
#
_entry.id   AF-A0AAV4B075-F1
#
_cell.length_a   1.000
_cell.length_b   1.000
_cell.length_c   1.000
_cell.angle_alpha   90.00
_cell.angle_beta   90.00
_cell.angle_gamma   90.00
#
_symmetry.space_group_name_H-M   'P 1'
#
loop_
_entity.id
_entity.type
_entity.pdbx_description
1 polymer ?
#
loop_
_entity_poly.entity_id
_entity_poly.type
_entity_poly.pdbx_seq_one_letter_code
_entity_poly.pdbx_strand_id
1 'polypeptide(L)'
;MHCSFKSAGRDGVIGAQRIGALWRLYPRSPDMHAILLANGLALHKMTITIAAQNPFLIREADGQDIPRTRLTISDVPVSYSNKAIESALIRKRLKL
;
A
#
# COMPACT_ATOMS: atom_id res chain seq x y z
N MET A 1 -3.09 -2.90 27.26
CA MET A 1 -3.43 -2.28 25.96
C MET A 1 -3.05 -3.26 24.85
N HIS A 2 -4.02 -3.93 24.24
CA HIS A 2 -3.77 -4.86 23.12
C HIS A 2 -3.83 -4.06 21.80
N CYS A 3 -2.68 -3.72 21.22
CA CYS A 3 -2.65 -3.20 19.85
C CYS A 3 -2.62 -4.39 18.89
N SER A 4 -3.78 -4.76 18.34
CA SER A 4 -3.85 -5.69 17.21
C SER A 4 -3.30 -5.00 15.96
N PHE A 5 -2.06 -5.32 15.58
CA PHE A 5 -1.46 -4.89 14.32
C PHE A 5 -2.22 -5.51 13.15
N LYS A 6 -3.18 -4.76 12.59
CA LYS A 6 -3.86 -5.14 11.35
C LYS A 6 -2.83 -5.12 10.23
N SER A 7 -2.54 -6.27 9.64
CA SER A 7 -1.79 -6.34 8.40
C SER A 7 -2.64 -5.80 7.26
N ALA A 8 -1.97 -5.22 6.28
CA ALA A 8 -2.60 -4.73 5.08
C ALA A 8 -3.14 -5.91 4.26
N GLY A 9 -4.33 -6.42 4.56
CA GLY A 9 -4.87 -7.64 3.95
C GLY A 9 -5.14 -7.56 2.43
N ARG A 10 -5.76 -8.61 1.89
CA ARG A 10 -6.07 -8.85 0.46
C ARG A 10 -6.73 -7.69 -0.30
N ASP A 11 -7.33 -6.75 0.41
CA ASP A 11 -8.10 -5.63 -0.11
C ASP A 11 -7.52 -4.26 0.26
N GLY A 12 -6.32 -4.24 0.84
CA GLY A 12 -5.71 -3.04 1.39
C GLY A 12 -5.34 -1.98 0.36
N VAL A 13 -5.10 -2.41 -0.87
CA VAL A 13 -4.65 -1.60 -1.99
C VAL A 13 -5.56 -1.90 -3.19
N ILE A 14 -6.02 -0.85 -3.86
CA ILE A 14 -6.88 -0.89 -5.05
C ILE A 14 -6.06 -1.26 -6.29
N GLY A 15 -4.80 -0.87 -6.32
CA GLY A 15 -3.88 -1.25 -7.39
C GLY A 15 -2.43 -0.87 -7.13
N ALA A 16 -1.55 -1.42 -7.94
CA ALA A 16 -0.15 -1.03 -8.01
C ALA A 16 0.25 -0.66 -9.44
N GLN A 17 1.05 0.39 -9.59
CA GLN A 17 1.55 0.86 -10.87
C GLN A 17 3.05 1.11 -10.80
N ARG A 18 3.81 0.51 -11.71
CA ARG A 18 5.24 0.81 -11.86
C ARG A 18 5.45 2.14 -12.57
N ILE A 19 6.31 2.98 -12.02
CA ILE A 19 6.74 4.27 -12.59
C ILE A 19 8.27 4.29 -12.55
N GLY A 20 8.90 3.86 -13.63
CA GLY A 20 10.36 3.69 -13.70
C GLY A 20 10.88 2.59 -12.75
N ALA A 21 11.79 2.96 -11.85
CA ALA A 21 12.32 2.09 -10.79
C ALA A 21 11.47 2.07 -9.51
N LEU A 22 10.42 2.91 -9.46
CA LEU A 22 9.55 3.05 -8.31
C LEU A 22 8.18 2.42 -8.59
N TRP A 23 7.46 2.11 -7.52
CA TRP A 23 6.11 1.59 -7.59
C TRP A 23 5.17 2.50 -6.81
N ARG A 24 4.07 2.89 -7.46
CA ARG A 24 2.99 3.63 -6.84
C ARG A 24 1.90 2.68 -6.41
N LEU A 25 1.57 2.71 -5.13
CA LEU A 25 0.45 2.01 -4.54
C LEU A 25 -0.73 2.96 -4.36
N TYR A 26 -1.93 2.40 -4.52
CA TYR A 26 -3.20 3.08 -4.30
C TYR A 26 -3.94 2.44 -3.11
N PRO A 27 -3.67 2.85 -1.86
CA PRO A 27 -4.37 2.35 -0.69
C PRO A 27 -5.90 2.53 -0.80
N ARG A 28 -6.65 1.52 -0.35
CA ARG A 28 -8.13 1.55 -0.44
C ARG A 28 -8.76 2.52 0.55
N SER A 29 -8.13 2.75 1.70
CA SER A 29 -8.63 3.62 2.76
C SER A 29 -7.50 4.37 3.49
N PRO A 30 -7.83 5.44 4.22
CA PRO A 30 -6.87 6.14 5.10
C PRO A 30 -6.26 5.23 6.17
N ASP A 31 -7.03 4.29 6.73
CA ASP A 31 -6.52 3.31 7.70
C ASP A 31 -5.45 2.40 7.10
N MET A 32 -5.68 1.96 5.86
CA MET A 32 -4.73 1.14 5.11
C MET A 32 -3.45 1.91 4.80
N HIS A 33 -3.58 3.20 4.51
CA HIS A 33 -2.43 4.08 4.36
C HIS A 33 -1.61 4.16 5.66
N ALA A 34 -2.25 4.36 6.81
CA ALA A 34 -1.57 4.38 8.11
C ALA A 34 -0.88 3.04 8.44
N ILE A 35 -1.53 1.91 8.14
CA ILE A 35 -0.96 0.57 8.35
C ILE A 35 0.28 0.35 7.48
N LEU A 36 0.23 0.76 6.21
CA LEU A 36 1.36 0.63 5.28
C LEU A 36 2.52 1.53 5.72
N LEU A 37 2.25 2.74 6.21
CA LEU A 37 3.27 3.62 6.78
C LEU A 37 3.92 3.05 8.04
N ALA A 38 3.12 2.53 8.96
CA ALA A 38 3.62 2.04 10.24
C ALA A 38 4.40 0.71 10.08
N ASN A 39 3.94 -0.18 9.19
CA ASN A 39 4.44 -1.56 9.12
C ASN A 39 5.24 -1.86 7.85
N GLY A 40 5.29 -0.93 6.90
CA GLY A 40 5.82 -1.16 5.56
C GLY A 40 4.99 -2.15 4.74
N LEU A 41 5.54 -2.54 3.60
CA LEU A 41 5.00 -3.60 2.76
C LEU A 41 5.91 -4.82 2.85
N ALA A 42 5.34 -6.00 3.14
CA ALA A 42 6.08 -7.25 3.04
C ALA A 42 5.81 -7.90 1.68
N LEU A 43 6.81 -7.93 0.79
CA LEU A 43 6.77 -8.73 -0.43
C LEU A 43 7.56 -10.03 -0.17
N HIS A 44 6.85 -11.12 0.10
CA HIS A 44 7.45 -12.39 0.55
C HIS A 44 8.34 -12.24 1.80
N LYS A 45 9.67 -12.32 1.63
CA LYS A 45 10.68 -12.19 2.69
C LYS A 45 11.38 -10.82 2.68
N MET A 46 10.96 -9.92 1.80
CA MET A 46 11.52 -8.58 1.69
C MET A 46 10.61 -7.58 2.40
N THR A 47 11.21 -6.77 3.26
CA THR A 47 10.58 -5.57 3.78
C THR A 47 10.84 -4.46 2.77
N ILE A 48 9.77 -3.94 2.19
CA ILE A 48 9.81 -2.83 1.25
C ILE A 48 9.57 -1.54 2.01
N THR A 49 10.47 -0.59 1.80
CA THR A 49 10.40 0.75 2.40
C THR A 49 9.50 1.65 1.57
N ILE A 50 8.73 2.50 2.26
CA ILE A 50 7.98 3.57 1.61
C ILE A 50 8.94 4.72 1.35
N ALA A 51 9.11 5.05 0.07
CA ALA A 51 9.99 6.11 -0.40
C ALA A 51 9.32 7.49 -0.32
N ALA A 52 8.01 7.58 -0.58
CA ALA A 52 7.30 8.87 -0.57
C ALA A 52 5.79 8.74 -0.36
N GLN A 53 5.19 9.79 0.21
CA GLN A 53 3.74 9.98 0.32
C GLN A 53 3.31 11.11 -0.63
N ASN A 54 2.19 10.94 -1.32
CA ASN A 54 1.64 11.96 -2.21
C ASN A 54 0.13 12.09 -1.96
N PRO A 55 -0.29 13.05 -1.10
CA PRO A 55 -1.70 13.36 -0.87
C PRO A 55 -2.29 14.11 -2.07
N PHE A 56 -3.52 13.77 -2.44
CA PHE A 56 -4.25 14.36 -3.54
C PHE A 56 -5.76 14.29 -3.28
N LEU A 57 -6.51 15.21 -3.89
CA LEU A 57 -7.97 15.21 -3.84
C LEU A 57 -8.52 14.49 -5.06
N ILE A 58 -9.53 13.65 -4.87
CA ILE A 58 -10.35 13.12 -5.96
C ILE A 58 -11.73 13.75 -5.83
N ARG A 59 -12.21 14.35 -6.91
CA ARG A 59 -13.58 14.85 -7.00
C ARG A 59 -14.52 13.71 -7.35
N GLU A 60 -15.45 13.39 -6.47
CA GLU A 60 -16.46 12.36 -6.73
C GLU A 60 -17.63 12.90 -7.58
N ALA A 61 -18.50 12.00 -8.02
CA ALA A 61 -19.63 12.31 -8.91
C ALA A 61 -20.65 13.25 -8.25
N ASP A 62 -20.71 13.28 -6.93
CA ASP A 62 -21.53 14.21 -6.13
C ASP A 62 -20.89 15.60 -5.97
N GLY A 63 -19.68 15.79 -6.52
CA GLY A 63 -18.93 17.04 -6.45
C GLY A 63 -18.12 17.24 -5.17
N GLN A 64 -18.10 16.26 -4.25
CA GLN A 64 -17.27 16.32 -3.06
C GLN A 64 -15.82 15.95 -3.35
N ASP A 65 -14.88 16.69 -2.75
CA ASP A 65 -13.46 16.39 -2.81
C ASP A 65 -13.09 15.44 -1.66
N ILE A 66 -12.69 14.21 -2.01
CA ILE A 66 -12.25 13.22 -1.03
C ILE A 66 -10.72 13.18 -0.99
N PRO A 67 -10.12 13.39 0.20
CA PRO A 67 -8.68 13.26 0.35
C PRO A 67 -8.24 11.80 0.22
N ARG A 68 -7.26 11.58 -0.65
CA ARG A 68 -6.62 10.29 -0.91
C ARG A 68 -5.11 10.44 -0.86
N THR A 69 -4.40 9.35 -0.58
CA THR A 69 -2.94 9.37 -0.53
C THR A 69 -2.37 8.23 -1.35
N ARG A 70 -1.46 8.55 -2.27
CA ARG A 70 -0.64 7.57 -2.99
C ARG A 70 0.63 7.31 -2.19
N LEU A 71 1.05 6.05 -2.15
CA LEU A 71 2.34 5.66 -1.58
C LEU A 71 3.28 5.29 -2.71
N THR A 72 4.54 5.68 -2.58
CA THR A 72 5.61 5.26 -3.48
C THR A 72 6.52 4.32 -2.71
N ILE A 73 6.81 3.17 -3.29
CA ILE A 73 7.72 2.17 -2.74
C ILE A 73 8.89 1.95 -3.71
N SER A 74 10.07 1.71 -3.15
CA SER A 74 11.31 1.40 -3.89
C SER A 74 11.70 -0.07 -3.67
N ASP A 75 12.79 -0.51 -4.31
CA ASP A 75 13.46 -1.78 -4.00
C ASP A 75 12.62 -3.04 -4.26
N VAL A 76 11.57 -2.91 -5.08
CA VAL A 76 10.80 -4.04 -5.57
C VAL A 76 11.49 -4.62 -6.81
N PRO A 77 11.83 -5.93 -6.84
CA PRO A 77 12.48 -6.53 -7.99
C PRO A 77 11.66 -6.36 -9.27
N VAL A 78 12.34 -6.11 -10.39
CA VAL A 78 11.72 -5.82 -11.68
C VAL A 78 10.86 -6.96 -12.25
N SER A 79 11.03 -8.17 -11.71
CA SER A 79 10.27 -9.36 -12.04
C SER A 79 8.85 -9.38 -11.45
N TYR A 80 8.54 -8.49 -10.49
CA TYR A 80 7.20 -8.38 -9.93
C TYR A 80 6.25 -7.71 -10.91
N SER A 81 5.08 -8.32 -11.07
CA SER A 81 3.95 -7.72 -11.78
C SER A 81 3.05 -6.92 -10.83
N ASN A 82 2.23 -6.02 -11.38
CA ASN A 82 1.24 -5.25 -10.63
C ASN A 82 0.35 -6.19 -9.77
N LYS A 83 -0.17 -7.26 -10.38
CA LYS A 83 -0.97 -8.29 -9.70
C LYS A 83 -0.22 -8.96 -8.55
N ALA A 84 1.08 -9.20 -8.72
CA ALA A 84 1.88 -9.83 -7.66
C ALA A 84 2.03 -8.93 -6.44
N ILE A 85 2.19 -7.62 -6.65
CA ILE A 85 2.29 -6.63 -5.56
C ILE A 85 0.95 -6.42 -4.87
N GLU A 86 -0.13 -6.32 -5.64
CA GLU A 86 -1.50 -6.29 -5.10
C GLU A 86 -1.79 -7.51 -4.24
N SER A 87 -1.34 -8.69 -4.67
CA SER A 87 -1.56 -9.95 -3.93
C SER A 87 -0.57 -10.18 -2.77
N ALA A 88 0.60 -9.55 -2.76
CA ALA A 88 1.63 -9.85 -1.76
C ALA A 88 1.32 -9.25 -0.37
N LEU A 89 0.47 -8.22 -0.33
CA LEU A 89 -0.13 -7.66 0.88
C LEU A 89 -0.82 -8.72 1.76
N ILE A 90 -1.26 -9.83 1.16
CA ILE A 90 -2.05 -10.91 1.78
C ILE A 90 -1.35 -11.62 2.96
N ARG A 91 -0.01 -11.52 3.13
CA ARG A 91 0.75 -12.56 3.87
C ARG A 91 1.51 -12.17 5.14
N LYS A 92 1.14 -11.10 5.87
CA LYS A 92 1.49 -11.03 7.30
C LYS A 92 0.31 -11.46 8.17
N ARG A 93 0.13 -12.78 8.30
CA ARG A 93 -0.47 -13.32 9.53
C ARG A 93 0.66 -13.27 10.55
N LEU A 94 0.73 -12.17 11.32
CA LEU A 94 1.61 -12.10 12.48
C LEU A 94 1.22 -13.29 13.37
N LYS A 95 2.10 -14.29 13.46
CA LYS A 95 2.04 -15.25 14.56
C LYS A 95 2.37 -14.44 15.82
N LEU A 96 1.35 -14.22 16.64
CA LEU A 96 1.52 -13.99 18.07
C LEU A 96 2.13 -15.25 18.68
#